data_AF-A0A920N0U9-F1
#
_entry.id   AF-A0A920N0U9-F1
#
_cell.length_a   1.000
_cell.length_b   1.000
_cell.length_c   1.000
_cell.angle_alpha   90.00
_cell.angle_beta   90.00
_cell.angle_gamma   90.00
#
_symmetry.space_group_name_H-M   'P 1'
#
loop_
_entity.id
_entity.type
_entity.pdbx_description
1 polymer ?
#
loop_
_entity_poly.entity_id
_entity_poly.type
_entity_poly.pdbx_seq_one_letter_code
_entity_poly.pdbx_strand_id
1 'polypeptide(L)'
;MLIVGAGHVGQDVARLAESVGFDVWVVDDRAEYCNPERFPEARRLMVAPIDSALSGLEIDTNTFCVIVTRGHNHDEEALYHLVETPAAYVGMIGSRRKIKLIFEDLLGEGISRESLARVRAPLGFEIGSQSVPEIAVSIVAELVAVRNLEEFPEAYRQPSLVEELKASTE
;
A
#
# COMPACT_ATOMS: atom_id res chain seq x y z
N MET A 1 2.91 10.93 0.52
CA MET A 1 2.55 9.51 0.74
C MET A 1 1.06 9.44 1.01
N LEU A 2 0.35 8.57 0.29
CA LEU A 2 -1.06 8.28 0.47
C LEU A 2 -1.21 6.96 1.22
N ILE A 3 -1.91 6.97 2.35
CA ILE A 3 -2.30 5.77 3.10
C ILE A 3 -3.80 5.55 2.90
N VAL A 4 -4.17 4.42 2.33
CA VAL A 4 -5.56 3.97 2.22
C VAL A 4 -5.82 2.96 3.34
N GLY A 5 -6.67 3.35 4.29
CA GLY A 5 -6.92 2.61 5.52
C GLY A 5 -6.37 3.31 6.75
N ALA A 6 -7.26 3.86 7.58
CA ALA A 6 -6.94 4.51 8.84
C ALA A 6 -6.96 3.53 10.03
N GLY A 7 -6.81 2.22 9.81
CA GLY A 7 -6.74 1.23 10.90
C GLY A 7 -5.52 1.43 11.83
N HIS A 8 -5.30 0.51 12.77
CA HIS A 8 -4.15 0.57 13.66
C HIS A 8 -2.81 0.57 12.91
N VAL A 9 -2.70 -0.26 11.86
CA VAL A 9 -1.50 -0.30 11.00
C VAL A 9 -1.28 1.02 10.29
N GLY A 10 -2.31 1.57 9.62
CA GLY A 10 -2.20 2.86 8.92
C GLY A 10 -1.82 4.01 9.86
N GLN A 11 -2.31 4.00 11.10
CA GLN A 11 -1.95 4.98 12.11
C GLN A 11 -0.46 4.89 12.52
N ASP A 12 0.05 3.70 12.81
CA ASP A 12 1.45 3.54 13.19
C ASP A 12 2.40 3.81 12.01
N VAL A 13 2.00 3.44 10.78
CA VAL A 13 2.75 3.76 9.56
C VAL A 13 2.78 5.27 9.34
N ALA A 14 1.66 5.98 9.46
CA ALA A 14 1.61 7.43 9.33
C ALA A 14 2.59 8.11 10.28
N ARG A 15 2.49 7.78 11.57
CA ARG A 15 3.34 8.35 12.63
C ARG A 15 4.83 8.14 12.35
N LEU A 16 5.24 6.94 11.96
CA LEU A 16 6.64 6.66 11.64
C LEU A 16 7.07 7.35 10.34
N ALA A 17 6.23 7.35 9.32
CA ALA A 17 6.55 7.94 8.03
C ALA A 17 6.73 9.47 8.10
N GLU A 18 5.90 10.15 8.89
CA GLU A 18 6.05 11.59 9.18
C GLU A 18 7.41 11.89 9.81
N SER A 19 7.83 11.07 10.78
CA SER A 19 9.14 11.23 11.46
C SER A 19 10.35 11.08 10.54
N VAL A 20 10.18 10.42 9.39
CA VAL A 20 11.23 10.23 8.36
C VAL A 20 10.97 11.05 7.09
N GLY A 21 10.10 12.07 7.19
CA GLY A 21 9.94 13.12 6.20
C GLY A 21 8.96 12.82 5.06
N PHE A 22 7.99 11.91 5.23
CA PHE A 22 6.89 11.78 4.28
C PHE A 22 5.75 12.75 4.61
N ASP A 23 5.26 13.48 3.61
CA ASP A 23 4.00 14.22 3.69
C ASP A 23 2.81 13.24 3.62
N VAL A 24 2.12 13.00 4.74
CA VAL A 24 1.11 11.93 4.85
C VAL A 24 -0.30 12.42 4.55
N TRP A 25 -0.96 11.73 3.62
CA TRP A 25 -2.40 11.83 3.34
C TRP A 25 -3.07 10.52 3.74
N VAL A 26 -4.25 10.58 4.35
CA VAL A 26 -4.98 9.38 4.82
C VAL A 26 -6.39 9.37 4.24
N VAL A 27 -6.80 8.21 3.72
CA VAL A 27 -8.16 7.90 3.24
C VAL A 27 -8.75 6.79 4.10
N ASP A 28 -9.96 6.98 4.60
CA ASP A 28 -10.80 5.90 5.17
C ASP A 28 -12.26 6.37 5.15
N ASP A 29 -13.20 5.44 5.01
CA ASP A 29 -14.63 5.75 4.98
C ASP A 29 -15.21 6.03 6.39
N ARG A 30 -14.43 5.79 7.44
CA ARG A 30 -14.84 5.93 8.85
C ARG A 30 -14.23 7.14 9.53
N ALA A 31 -15.06 8.12 9.88
CA ALA A 31 -14.65 9.36 10.54
C ALA A 31 -14.00 9.12 11.93
N GLU A 32 -14.45 8.10 12.66
CA GLU A 32 -13.87 7.73 13.96
C GLU A 32 -12.45 7.17 13.85
N TYR A 33 -12.06 6.72 12.65
CA TYR A 33 -10.69 6.33 12.36
C TYR A 33 -9.89 7.46 11.70
N CYS A 34 -10.40 8.09 10.64
CA CYS A 34 -9.69 9.13 9.90
C CYS A 34 -10.00 10.54 10.47
N ASN A 35 -9.27 10.93 11.52
CA ASN A 35 -9.45 12.23 12.18
C ASN A 35 -8.14 12.80 12.75
N PRO A 36 -8.12 14.11 13.07
CA PRO A 36 -6.91 14.78 13.57
C PRO A 36 -6.41 14.27 14.92
N GLU A 37 -7.26 13.69 15.78
CA GLU A 37 -6.80 13.13 17.06
C GLU A 37 -5.90 11.91 16.84
N ARG A 38 -6.21 11.10 15.82
CA ARG A 38 -5.42 9.91 15.46
C ARG A 38 -4.25 10.21 14.54
N PHE A 39 -4.36 11.27 13.73
CA PHE A 39 -3.39 11.69 12.72
C PHE A 39 -3.08 13.20 12.83
N PRO A 40 -2.45 13.65 13.92
CA PRO A 40 -2.27 15.08 14.20
C PRO A 40 -1.35 15.80 13.21
N GLU A 41 -0.40 15.10 12.60
CA GLU A 41 0.58 15.67 11.68
C GLU A 41 0.24 15.41 10.20
N ALA A 42 -0.86 14.68 9.92
CA ALA A 42 -1.24 14.35 8.56
C ALA A 42 -1.64 15.61 7.79
N ARG A 43 -1.01 15.80 6.63
CA ARG A 43 -1.25 16.95 5.75
C ARG A 43 -2.67 16.98 5.21
N ARG A 44 -3.29 15.81 5.02
CA ARG A 44 -4.67 15.71 4.51
C ARG A 44 -5.36 14.47 5.05
N LEU A 45 -6.58 14.64 5.53
CA LEU A 45 -7.49 13.56 5.93
C LEU A 45 -8.71 13.58 5.01
N MET A 46 -9.02 12.43 4.41
CA MET A 46 -10.12 12.26 3.48
C MET A 46 -11.06 11.19 4.03
N VAL A 47 -12.20 11.64 4.57
CA VAL A 47 -13.25 10.76 5.07
C VAL A 47 -14.27 10.52 3.96
N ALA A 48 -14.08 9.46 3.19
CA ALA A 48 -14.91 9.15 2.02
C ALA A 48 -14.75 7.69 1.60
N PRO A 49 -15.71 7.11 0.86
CA PRO A 49 -15.52 5.84 0.16
C PRO A 49 -14.28 5.86 -0.74
N ILE A 50 -13.59 4.71 -0.84
CA ILE A 50 -12.31 4.57 -1.54
C ILE A 50 -12.41 5.04 -2.99
N ASP A 51 -13.37 4.55 -3.77
CA ASP A 51 -13.60 4.98 -5.15
C ASP A 51 -13.70 6.52 -5.28
N SER A 52 -14.57 7.14 -4.48
CA SER A 52 -14.77 8.59 -4.53
C SER A 52 -13.54 9.41 -4.10
N ALA A 53 -12.72 8.86 -3.21
CA ALA A 53 -11.51 9.51 -2.73
C ALA A 53 -10.34 9.40 -3.74
N LEU A 54 -10.28 8.30 -4.48
CA LEU A 54 -9.15 7.97 -5.37
C LEU A 54 -9.39 8.33 -6.83
N SER A 55 -10.62 8.25 -7.34
CA SER A 55 -10.97 8.44 -8.78
C SER A 55 -10.58 9.79 -9.40
N GLY A 56 -10.24 10.80 -8.60
CA GLY A 56 -9.78 12.11 -9.06
C GLY A 56 -8.49 12.59 -8.37
N LEU A 57 -7.78 11.70 -7.68
CA LEU A 57 -6.58 12.07 -6.95
C LEU A 57 -5.39 12.08 -7.91
N GLU A 58 -4.72 13.23 -8.04
CA GLU A 58 -3.48 13.31 -8.82
C GLU A 58 -2.37 12.54 -8.10
N ILE A 59 -1.99 11.41 -8.68
CA ILE A 59 -0.87 10.57 -8.24
C ILE A 59 0.27 10.77 -9.23
N ASP A 60 1.45 11.10 -8.72
CA ASP A 60 2.65 11.37 -9.54
C ASP A 60 3.80 10.39 -9.23
N THR A 61 4.92 10.55 -9.93
CA THR A 61 6.12 9.73 -9.78
C THR A 61 6.87 9.91 -8.46
N ASN A 62 6.41 10.80 -7.57
CA ASN A 62 6.96 10.97 -6.22
C ASN A 62 6.00 10.41 -5.15
N THR A 63 4.83 9.92 -5.55
CA THR A 63 3.81 9.46 -4.63
C THR A 63 4.02 8.00 -4.23
N PHE A 64 3.98 7.75 -2.93
CA PHE A 64 3.99 6.42 -2.34
C PHE A 64 2.58 6.09 -1.86
N CYS A 65 2.03 4.98 -2.36
CA CYS A 65 0.68 4.52 -2.05
C CYS A 65 0.75 3.26 -1.18
N VAL A 66 0.17 3.34 0.01
CA VAL A 66 0.17 2.26 1.01
C VAL A 66 -1.27 1.84 1.30
N ILE A 67 -1.60 0.60 0.95
CA ILE A 67 -2.93 0.02 1.10
C ILE A 67 -2.92 -0.90 2.33
N VAL A 68 -3.57 -0.43 3.40
CA VAL A 68 -3.65 -1.06 4.72
C VAL A 68 -5.09 -1.04 5.25
N THR A 69 -6.03 -1.38 4.37
CA THR A 69 -7.46 -1.28 4.66
C THR A 69 -7.97 -2.47 5.49
N ARG A 70 -9.28 -2.46 5.78
CA ARG A 70 -9.95 -3.51 6.52
C ARG A 70 -10.61 -4.53 5.58
N GLY A 71 -9.82 -5.47 5.08
CA GLY A 71 -10.33 -6.65 4.40
C GLY A 71 -10.21 -6.60 2.87
N HIS A 72 -10.52 -7.74 2.27
CA HIS A 72 -10.20 -8.07 0.87
C HIS A 72 -10.76 -7.06 -0.14
N ASN A 73 -12.07 -6.78 -0.09
CA ASN A 73 -12.72 -5.94 -1.10
C ASN A 73 -12.19 -4.49 -1.10
N HIS A 74 -11.89 -3.93 0.06
CA HIS A 74 -11.38 -2.57 0.16
C HIS A 74 -9.91 -2.46 -0.30
N ASP A 75 -9.11 -3.51 -0.07
CA ASP A 75 -7.73 -3.55 -0.57
C ASP A 75 -7.72 -3.67 -2.10
N GLU A 76 -8.64 -4.45 -2.67
CA GLU A 76 -8.83 -4.62 -4.12
C GLU A 76 -9.30 -3.33 -4.79
N GLU A 77 -10.35 -2.69 -4.26
CA GLU A 77 -10.85 -1.39 -4.76
C GLU A 77 -9.73 -0.34 -4.74
N ALA A 78 -8.98 -0.25 -3.63
CA ALA A 78 -7.85 0.67 -3.55
C ALA A 78 -6.76 0.34 -4.58
N LEU A 79 -6.43 -0.94 -4.74
CA LEU A 79 -5.39 -1.36 -5.68
C LEU A 79 -5.81 -1.09 -7.13
N TYR A 80 -7.07 -1.33 -7.49
CA TYR A 80 -7.63 -1.02 -8.81
C TYR A 80 -7.34 0.43 -9.22
N HIS A 81 -7.60 1.39 -8.34
CA HIS A 81 -7.36 2.81 -8.64
C HIS A 81 -5.87 3.20 -8.69
N LEU A 82 -5.00 2.47 -8.01
CA LEU A 82 -3.62 2.89 -7.76
C LEU A 82 -2.59 2.16 -8.64
N VAL A 83 -2.88 0.94 -9.07
CA VAL A 83 -1.91 0.03 -9.70
C VAL A 83 -1.35 0.55 -11.03
N GLU A 84 -2.18 1.22 -11.83
CA GLU A 84 -1.78 1.78 -13.14
C GLU A 84 -1.36 3.26 -13.07
N THR A 85 -1.35 3.86 -11.88
CA THR A 85 -0.88 5.24 -11.68
C THR A 85 0.64 5.33 -11.81
N PRO A 86 1.21 6.52 -12.08
CA PRO A 86 2.66 6.69 -12.13
C PRO A 86 3.34 6.69 -10.75
N ALA A 87 2.65 6.32 -9.66
CA ALA A 87 3.19 6.27 -8.30
C ALA A 87 4.61 5.67 -8.24
N ALA A 88 5.50 6.28 -7.46
CA ALA A 88 6.83 5.73 -7.17
C ALA A 88 6.75 4.33 -6.54
N TYR A 89 5.68 4.09 -5.78
CA TYR A 89 5.48 2.89 -5.00
C TYR A 89 3.98 2.61 -4.82
N VAL A 90 3.60 1.34 -5.01
CA VAL A 90 2.27 0.83 -4.62
C VAL A 90 2.49 -0.43 -3.81
N GLY A 91 2.08 -0.42 -2.55
CA GLY A 91 2.21 -1.55 -1.63
C GLY A 91 0.89 -1.90 -0.98
N MET A 92 0.64 -3.20 -0.81
CA MET A 92 -0.62 -3.71 -0.25
C MET A 92 -0.38 -4.75 0.84
N ILE A 93 -1.05 -4.57 1.99
CA ILE A 93 -0.93 -5.50 3.10
C ILE A 93 -1.78 -6.73 2.83
N GLY A 94 -1.34 -7.89 3.30
CA GLY A 94 -2.16 -9.09 3.22
C GLY A 94 -1.40 -10.37 3.41
N SER A 95 -2.14 -11.45 3.68
CA SER A 95 -1.59 -12.78 3.48
C SER A 95 -1.38 -13.01 1.98
N ARG A 96 -0.35 -13.80 1.63
CA ARG A 96 -0.06 -14.19 0.24
C ARG A 96 -1.29 -14.76 -0.47
N ARG A 97 -2.08 -15.59 0.23
CA ARG A 97 -3.35 -16.14 -0.30
C ARG A 97 -4.34 -15.03 -0.67
N LYS A 98 -4.55 -14.05 0.21
CA LYS A 98 -5.47 -12.92 -0.05
C LYS A 98 -5.01 -12.14 -1.27
N ILE A 99 -3.72 -11.81 -1.33
CA ILE A 99 -3.15 -11.03 -2.43
C ILE A 99 -3.28 -11.77 -3.76
N LYS A 100 -3.06 -13.09 -3.78
CA LYS A 100 -3.21 -13.91 -4.98
C LYS A 100 -4.63 -13.81 -5.56
N LEU A 101 -5.66 -13.89 -4.72
CA LEU A 101 -7.06 -13.73 -5.14
C LEU A 101 -7.31 -12.33 -5.74
N ILE A 102 -6.87 -11.27 -5.05
CA ILE A 102 -7.00 -9.89 -5.55
C ILE A 102 -6.32 -9.75 -6.92
N PHE A 103 -5.13 -10.33 -7.09
CA PHE A 103 -4.41 -10.24 -8.36
C PHE A 103 -5.11 -11.03 -9.47
N GLU A 104 -5.68 -12.20 -9.17
CA GLU A 104 -6.48 -12.97 -10.14
C GLU A 104 -7.73 -12.18 -10.58
N ASP A 105 -8.43 -11.57 -9.64
CA ASP A 105 -9.65 -10.78 -9.90
C ASP A 105 -9.31 -9.54 -10.75
N LEU A 106 -8.30 -8.76 -10.36
CA LEU A 106 -7.86 -7.58 -11.13
C LEU A 106 -7.34 -7.92 -12.53
N LEU A 107 -6.68 -9.08 -12.70
CA LEU A 107 -6.32 -9.57 -14.04
C LEU A 107 -7.57 -9.88 -14.88
N GLY A 108 -8.61 -10.44 -14.26
CA GLY A 108 -9.92 -10.67 -14.89
C GLY A 108 -10.62 -9.38 -15.30
N GLU A 109 -10.42 -8.29 -14.56
CA GLU A 109 -10.92 -6.95 -14.87
C GLU A 109 -10.10 -6.19 -15.93
N GLY A 110 -8.97 -6.76 -16.36
CA GLY A 110 -8.15 -6.23 -17.45
C GLY A 110 -6.92 -5.42 -17.01
N ILE A 111 -6.63 -5.36 -15.70
CA ILE A 111 -5.37 -4.76 -15.22
C ILE A 111 -4.19 -5.56 -15.78
N SER A 112 -3.19 -4.84 -16.30
CA SER A 112 -2.03 -5.48 -16.90
C SER A 112 -1.16 -6.22 -15.86
N ARG A 113 -0.61 -7.38 -16.28
CA ARG A 113 0.36 -8.13 -15.47
C ARG A 113 1.60 -7.31 -15.12
N GLU A 114 2.03 -6.43 -16.02
CA GLU A 114 3.16 -5.51 -15.79
C GLU A 114 2.86 -4.53 -14.66
N SER A 115 1.65 -3.95 -14.66
CA SER A 115 1.22 -3.06 -13.57
C SER A 115 1.09 -3.80 -12.25
N LEU A 116 0.60 -5.05 -12.22
CA LEU A 116 0.58 -5.84 -10.99
C LEU A 116 1.99 -6.30 -10.54
N ALA A 117 2.92 -6.51 -11.47
CA ALA A 117 4.28 -6.96 -11.17
C ALA A 117 5.07 -5.93 -10.35
N ARG A 118 4.75 -4.64 -10.49
CA ARG A 118 5.39 -3.55 -9.72
C ARG A 118 4.88 -3.44 -8.27
N VAL A 119 3.76 -4.09 -7.93
CA VAL A 119 3.11 -3.97 -6.63
C VAL A 119 3.90 -4.73 -5.56
N ARG A 120 4.19 -4.07 -4.44
CA ARG A 120 4.78 -4.70 -3.25
C ARG A 120 3.70 -5.30 -2.38
N ALA A 121 3.45 -6.60 -2.55
CA ALA A 121 2.42 -7.30 -1.80
C ALA A 121 2.89 -8.72 -1.42
N PRO A 122 3.03 -9.04 -0.12
CA PRO A 122 2.84 -8.15 1.03
C PRO A 122 3.89 -7.03 1.07
N LEU A 123 3.47 -5.81 1.43
CA LEU A 123 4.44 -4.74 1.65
C LEU A 123 5.24 -4.90 2.95
N GLY A 124 6.42 -4.27 2.99
CA GLY A 124 7.30 -4.22 4.13
C GLY A 124 8.32 -5.37 4.15
N PHE A 125 9.46 -5.12 4.78
CA PHE A 125 10.52 -6.12 4.87
C PHE A 125 10.14 -7.31 5.76
N GLU A 126 10.60 -8.50 5.37
CA GLU A 126 10.45 -9.70 6.18
C GLU A 126 11.44 -9.65 7.36
N ILE A 127 10.98 -9.11 8.49
CA ILE A 127 11.75 -9.00 9.73
C ILE A 127 11.16 -9.85 10.87
N GLY A 128 10.19 -10.71 10.56
CA GLY A 128 9.49 -11.53 11.55
C GLY A 128 8.45 -10.79 12.39
N SER A 129 7.96 -9.64 11.92
CA SER A 129 7.00 -8.78 12.64
C SER A 129 5.77 -9.55 13.14
N GLN A 130 5.44 -9.37 14.42
CA GLN A 130 4.28 -9.96 15.09
C GLN A 130 3.29 -8.89 15.58
N SER A 131 3.79 -7.69 15.91
CA SER A 131 2.98 -6.59 16.42
C SER A 131 2.72 -5.51 15.37
N VAL A 132 1.67 -4.71 15.55
CA VAL A 132 1.35 -3.58 14.66
C VAL A 132 2.53 -2.58 14.55
N PRO A 133 3.22 -2.20 15.64
CA PRO A 133 4.41 -1.36 15.54
C PRO A 133 5.55 -1.99 14.75
N GLU A 134 5.81 -3.29 14.91
CA GLU A 134 6.85 -4.00 14.13
C GLU A 134 6.50 -4.06 12.64
N ILE A 135 5.22 -4.24 12.30
CA ILE A 135 4.73 -4.17 10.92
C ILE A 135 4.94 -2.75 10.37
N ALA A 136 4.62 -1.72 11.14
CA ALA A 136 4.82 -0.34 10.69
C ALA A 136 6.31 -0.01 10.47
N VAL A 137 7.22 -0.52 11.33
CA VAL A 137 8.67 -0.39 11.14
C VAL A 137 9.11 -1.08 9.85
N SER A 138 8.64 -2.29 9.57
CA SER A 138 9.03 -3.02 8.36
C SER A 138 8.55 -2.32 7.09
N ILE A 139 7.35 -1.75 7.12
CA ILE A 139 6.77 -0.94 6.05
C ILE A 139 7.61 0.31 5.82
N VAL A 140 7.80 1.14 6.84
CA VAL A 140 8.50 2.42 6.68
C VAL A 140 9.97 2.21 6.28
N ALA A 141 10.61 1.15 6.78
CA ALA A 141 11.96 0.77 6.33
C ALA A 141 12.00 0.47 4.81
N GLU A 142 11.01 -0.26 4.29
CA GLU A 142 10.89 -0.51 2.85
C GLU A 142 10.65 0.77 2.06
N LEU A 143 9.76 1.66 2.52
CA LEU A 143 9.49 2.94 1.86
C LEU A 143 10.74 3.83 1.79
N VAL A 144 11.50 3.91 2.88
CA VAL A 144 12.77 4.66 2.93
C VAL A 144 13.79 4.04 1.98
N ALA A 145 13.88 2.71 1.91
CA ALA A 145 14.76 2.01 0.98
C ALA A 145 14.40 2.34 -0.47
N VAL A 146 13.12 2.30 -0.85
CA VAL A 146 12.67 2.66 -2.21
C VAL A 146 12.96 4.13 -2.52
N ARG A 147 12.81 5.03 -1.55
CA ARG A 147 13.08 6.46 -1.74
C ARG A 147 14.57 6.77 -1.95
N ASN A 148 15.45 6.04 -1.28
CA ASN A 148 16.86 6.44 -1.14
C ASN A 148 17.85 5.55 -1.90
N LEU A 149 17.51 4.29 -2.21
CA LEU A 149 18.42 3.38 -2.88
C LEU A 149 18.30 3.53 -4.40
N GLU A 150 19.44 3.77 -5.06
CA GLU A 150 19.53 3.76 -6.52
C GLU A 150 19.27 2.35 -7.09
N GLU A 151 19.76 1.32 -6.39
CA GLU A 151 19.51 -0.09 -6.69
C GLU A 151 18.92 -0.80 -5.47
N PHE A 152 17.76 -1.43 -5.64
CA PHE A 152 17.14 -2.22 -4.57
C PHE A 152 17.84 -3.59 -4.46
N PRO A 153 18.48 -3.90 -3.30
CA PRO A 153 19.24 -5.14 -3.13
C PRO A 153 18.40 -6.37 -3.42
N GLU A 154 18.98 -7.33 -4.12
CA GLU A 154 18.28 -8.56 -4.52
C GLU A 154 17.78 -9.36 -3.31
N ALA A 155 18.53 -9.36 -2.21
CA ALA A 155 18.13 -9.99 -0.95
C ALA A 155 16.83 -9.42 -0.34
N TYR A 156 16.41 -8.22 -0.75
CA TYR A 156 15.17 -7.59 -0.28
C TYR A 156 14.05 -7.67 -1.32
N ARG A 157 14.30 -8.19 -2.52
CA ARG A 157 13.27 -8.35 -3.54
C ARG A 157 12.42 -9.57 -3.21
N GLN A 158 11.15 -9.34 -2.87
CA GLN A 158 10.17 -10.42 -2.87
C GLN A 158 9.78 -10.75 -4.31
N PRO A 159 9.67 -12.04 -4.68
CA PRO A 159 9.11 -12.45 -5.96
C PRO A 159 7.71 -11.85 -6.14
N SER A 160 7.37 -11.42 -7.36
CA SER A 160 6.02 -10.93 -7.59
C SER A 160 5.06 -12.12 -7.56
N LEU A 161 3.97 -12.00 -6.80
CA LEU A 161 2.92 -13.03 -6.80
C LEU A 161 2.30 -13.22 -8.20
N VAL A 162 2.41 -12.24 -9.09
CA VAL A 162 2.01 -12.37 -10.50
C VAL A 162 2.84 -13.43 -11.24
N GLU A 163 4.11 -13.60 -10.88
CA GLU A 163 5.00 -14.61 -11.49
C GLU A 163 4.62 -16.01 -11.02
N GLU A 164 4.24 -16.16 -9.76
CA GLU A 164 3.73 -17.42 -9.21
C GLU A 164 2.37 -17.84 -9.81
N LEU A 165 1.56 -16.84 -10.19
CA LEU A 165 0.32 -17.07 -10.94
C LEU A 165 0.58 -17.68 -12.32
N LYS A 166 1.66 -17.27 -13.01
CA LYS A 166 2.04 -17.86 -14.31
C LYS A 166 2.32 -19.36 -14.17
N ALA A 167 3.13 -19.74 -13.17
CA ALA A 167 3.53 -21.13 -12.93
C ALA A 167 2.38 -22.07 -12.52
N SER A 168 1.20 -21.54 -12.16
CA SER A 168 0.02 -22.33 -11.81
C SER A 168 -0.93 -22.59 -12.99
N THR A 169 -0.68 -21.94 -14.15
CA THR A 169 -1.56 -21.97 -15.33
C THR A 169 -0.89 -22.64 -16.55
N GLU A 170 0.35 -23.12 -16.39
CA GLU A 170 1.13 -23.92 -17.35
C GLU A 170 1.27 -25.37 -16.83
#